data_AF-A0AAC9A196-F1
#
_entry.id   AF-A0AAC9A196-F1
#
_cell.length_a   1.000
_cell.length_b   1.000
_cell.length_c   1.000
_cell.angle_alpha   90.00
_cell.angle_beta   90.00
_cell.angle_gamma   90.00
#
_symmetry.space_group_name_H-M   'P 1'
#
loop_
_entity.id
_entity.type
_entity.pdbx_description
1 polymer ?
#
loop_
_entity_poly.entity_id
_entity_poly.type
_entity_poly.pdbx_seq_one_letter_code
_entity_poly.pdbx_strand_id
1 'polypeptide(L)'
;MAKIDGIFSKLAKELEIDQMELKSENNKELALIEKESTASLEKTIYDVYTKQSFSYIDDIVDDEETRDFLKKNTLKILVQDNTNKLILGKILQDVFYRIGNSKNGEYGKWLNKTGIPERTALRYRNRYNFFKKLESFNARKQILNMSHEMIEQIIKNDETEVRVIHLLETGADIGRIKSLLSEIEENEVIEMTNTKNTNKTELNIDILVDDVKTKWNHIPESKKEKVEELFKKIKKLLDE
;
A
#
# COMPACT_ATOMS: atom_id res chain seq x y z
N MET A 1 13.70 57.71 24.39
CA MET A 1 13.73 56.54 23.48
C MET A 1 13.92 55.23 24.22
N ALA A 2 14.89 55.08 25.13
CA ALA A 2 15.18 53.81 25.84
C ALA A 2 14.01 53.13 26.61
N LYS A 3 13.00 53.86 27.10
CA LYS A 3 11.83 53.27 27.79
C LYS A 3 10.82 52.62 26.84
N ILE A 4 10.74 53.07 25.59
CA ILE A 4 9.78 52.57 24.59
C ILE A 4 10.30 51.24 24.00
N ASP A 5 11.61 51.15 23.74
CA ASP A 5 12.24 49.93 23.24
C ASP A 5 12.14 48.75 24.23
N GLY A 6 12.20 49.03 25.54
CA GLY A 6 12.01 48.03 26.60
C GLY A 6 10.59 47.47 26.67
N ILE A 7 9.57 48.28 26.34
CA ILE A 7 8.17 47.86 26.32
C ILE A 7 7.91 46.94 25.11
N PHE A 8 8.41 47.31 23.92
CA PHE A 8 8.28 46.47 22.72
C PHE A 8 9.03 45.14 22.85
N SER A 9 10.21 45.14 23.48
CA SER A 9 10.95 43.90 23.74
C SER A 9 10.21 42.96 24.69
N LYS A 10 9.53 43.50 25.71
CA LYS A 10 8.73 42.71 26.64
C LYS A 10 7.49 42.12 25.98
N LEU A 11 6.81 42.93 25.15
CA LEU A 11 5.64 42.49 24.39
C LEU A 11 5.98 41.39 23.37
N ALA A 12 7.14 41.48 22.72
CA ALA A 12 7.61 40.44 21.80
C ALA A 12 7.86 39.10 22.51
N LYS A 13 8.40 39.12 23.73
CA LYS A 13 8.61 37.90 24.54
C LYS A 13 7.29 37.30 25.02
N GLU A 14 6.34 38.14 25.44
CA GLU A 14 5.00 37.66 25.82
C GLU A 14 4.29 37.02 24.62
N LEU A 15 4.36 37.61 23.43
CA LEU A 15 3.84 37.02 22.20
C LEU A 15 4.51 35.69 21.82
N GLU A 16 5.81 35.53 22.05
CA GLU A 16 6.49 34.24 21.82
C GLU A 16 6.03 33.17 22.80
N ILE A 17 5.82 33.53 24.08
CA ILE A 17 5.30 32.62 25.11
C ILE A 17 3.87 32.19 24.75
N ASP A 18 3.00 33.13 24.39
CA ASP A 18 1.62 32.84 23.99
C ASP A 18 1.56 31.91 22.77
N GLN A 19 2.45 32.13 21.78
CA GLN A 19 2.56 31.25 20.61
C GLN A 19 3.08 29.85 20.96
N MET A 20 3.98 29.72 21.94
CA MET A 20 4.46 28.43 22.42
C MET A 20 3.38 27.69 23.20
N GLU A 21 2.62 28.38 24.05
CA GLU A 21 1.51 27.82 24.80
C GLU A 21 0.40 27.32 23.87
N LEU A 22 -0.02 28.13 22.89
CA LEU A 22 -0.97 27.74 21.84
C LEU A 22 -0.52 26.52 21.03
N LYS A 23 0.76 26.44 20.66
CA LYS A 23 1.32 25.23 20.00
C LYS A 23 1.28 24.02 20.91
N SER A 24 1.54 24.19 22.21
CA SER A 24 1.50 23.10 23.18
C SER A 24 0.09 22.57 23.41
N GLU A 25 -0.91 23.46 23.46
CA GLU A 25 -2.32 23.11 23.63
C GLU A 25 -2.86 22.38 22.39
N ASN A 26 -2.58 22.90 21.19
CA ASN A 26 -2.93 22.22 19.94
C ASN A 26 -2.31 20.82 19.85
N ASN A 27 -1.06 20.65 20.28
CA ASN A 27 -0.40 19.33 20.29
C ASN A 27 -1.05 18.37 21.31
N LYS A 28 -1.49 18.86 22.47
CA LYS A 28 -2.21 18.04 23.46
C LYS A 28 -3.57 17.61 22.94
N GLU A 29 -4.30 18.51 22.28
CA GLU A 29 -5.61 18.22 21.68
C GLU A 29 -5.48 17.19 20.54
N LEU A 30 -4.49 17.34 19.66
CA LEU A 30 -4.17 16.36 18.62
C LEU A 30 -3.85 14.98 19.21
N ALA A 31 -3.03 14.92 20.27
CA ALA A 31 -2.71 13.66 20.94
C ALA A 31 -3.95 13.00 21.59
N LEU A 32 -4.91 13.79 22.09
CA LEU A 32 -6.17 13.29 22.62
C LEU A 32 -7.03 12.67 21.52
N ILE A 33 -7.19 13.38 20.40
CA ILE A 33 -7.95 12.92 19.22
C ILE A 33 -7.34 11.63 18.65
N GLU A 34 -6.01 11.54 18.57
CA GLU A 34 -5.32 10.33 18.12
C GLU A 34 -5.53 9.15 19.06
N LYS A 35 -5.52 9.40 20.38
CA LYS A 35 -5.76 8.37 21.39
C LYS A 35 -7.21 7.86 21.35
N GLU A 36 -8.19 8.75 21.19
CA GLU A 36 -9.60 8.38 21.03
C GLU A 36 -9.85 7.64 19.72
N SER A 37 -9.24 8.09 18.60
CA SER A 37 -9.30 7.41 17.31
C SER A 37 -8.69 6.00 17.37
N THR A 38 -7.60 5.83 18.12
CA THR A 38 -6.93 4.54 18.35
C THR A 38 -7.81 3.59 19.16
N ALA A 39 -8.35 4.07 20.29
CA ALA A 39 -9.26 3.28 21.12
C ALA A 39 -10.54 2.87 20.37
N SER A 40 -11.05 3.73 19.49
CA SER A 40 -12.20 3.45 18.64
C SER A 40 -11.92 2.33 17.60
N LEU A 41 -10.73 2.36 16.97
CA LEU A 41 -10.29 1.31 16.05
C LEU A 41 -10.08 -0.02 16.76
N GLU A 42 -9.40 -0.01 17.90
CA GLU A 42 -9.15 -1.21 18.71
C GLU A 42 -10.47 -1.85 19.15
N LYS A 43 -11.42 -1.05 19.65
CA LYS A 43 -12.76 -1.53 20.00
C LYS A 43 -13.49 -2.13 18.80
N THR A 44 -13.46 -1.45 17.65
CA THR A 44 -14.08 -1.95 16.41
C THR A 44 -13.51 -3.31 16.03
N ILE A 45 -12.18 -3.48 16.10
CA ILE A 45 -11.51 -4.74 15.79
C ILE A 45 -11.81 -5.82 16.84
N TYR A 46 -11.85 -5.45 18.12
CA TYR A 46 -12.22 -6.36 19.21
C TYR A 46 -13.64 -6.92 19.03
N ASP A 47 -14.60 -6.07 18.69
CA ASP A 47 -15.99 -6.46 18.44
C ASP A 47 -16.10 -7.41 17.24
N VAL A 48 -15.23 -7.24 16.22
CA VAL A 48 -15.11 -8.14 15.07
C VAL A 48 -14.67 -9.54 15.48
N TYR A 49 -13.60 -9.65 16.26
CA TYR A 49 -12.99 -10.94 16.58
C TYR A 49 -13.65 -11.67 17.75
N THR A 50 -14.27 -10.96 18.68
CA THR A 50 -14.98 -11.58 19.83
C THR A 50 -16.12 -12.50 19.40
N LYS A 51 -16.68 -12.30 18.21
CA LYS A 51 -17.73 -13.15 17.63
C LYS A 51 -17.20 -14.38 16.89
N GLN A 52 -15.89 -14.59 16.84
CA GLN A 52 -15.28 -15.72 16.13
C GLN A 52 -15.14 -16.92 17.07
N SER A 53 -15.45 -18.12 16.56
CA SER A 53 -15.40 -19.36 17.35
C SER A 53 -13.98 -19.86 17.64
N PHE A 54 -13.02 -19.50 16.76
CA PHE A 54 -11.65 -20.04 16.75
C PHE A 54 -11.61 -21.58 16.80
N SER A 55 -12.54 -22.24 16.11
CA SER A 55 -12.68 -23.71 16.15
C SER A 55 -11.49 -24.47 15.57
N TYR A 56 -10.66 -23.81 14.76
CA TYR A 56 -9.39 -24.36 14.27
C TYR A 56 -8.31 -24.52 15.38
N ILE A 57 -8.63 -24.14 16.62
CA ILE A 57 -7.79 -24.39 17.80
C ILE A 57 -8.24 -25.68 18.50
N ASP A 58 -9.43 -26.19 18.17
CA ASP A 58 -10.03 -27.31 18.89
C ASP A 58 -9.33 -28.66 18.62
N ASP A 59 -8.49 -28.74 17.60
CA ASP A 59 -7.71 -29.93 17.25
C ASP A 59 -6.24 -29.83 17.71
N ILE A 60 -5.82 -28.73 18.35
CA ILE A 60 -4.43 -28.52 18.79
C ILE A 60 -4.15 -29.21 20.13
N VAL A 61 -5.09 -29.13 21.07
CA VAL A 61 -4.97 -29.68 22.43
C VAL A 61 -6.29 -30.29 22.87
N ASP A 62 -6.22 -31.40 23.62
CA ASP A 62 -7.40 -32.08 24.17
C ASP A 62 -7.93 -31.40 25.45
N ASP A 63 -7.04 -30.80 26.23
CA ASP A 63 -7.38 -30.11 27.47
C ASP A 63 -8.21 -28.84 27.23
N GLU A 64 -9.40 -28.75 27.85
CA GLU A 64 -10.34 -27.66 27.68
C GLU A 64 -9.79 -26.33 28.21
N GLU A 65 -9.11 -26.34 29.36
CA GLU A 65 -8.57 -25.13 29.96
C GLU A 65 -7.48 -24.50 29.07
N THR A 66 -6.55 -25.32 28.57
CA THR A 66 -5.49 -24.90 27.64
C THR A 66 -6.08 -24.41 26.33
N ARG A 67 -7.08 -25.08 25.78
CA ARG A 67 -7.79 -24.67 24.56
C ARG A 67 -8.42 -23.29 24.71
N ASP A 68 -9.11 -23.04 25.82
CA ASP A 68 -9.71 -21.74 26.13
C ASP A 68 -8.65 -20.64 26.32
N PHE A 69 -7.53 -20.98 26.96
CA PHE A 69 -6.39 -20.08 27.08
C PHE A 69 -5.82 -19.70 25.70
N LEU A 70 -5.66 -20.66 24.78
CA LEU A 70 -5.18 -20.42 23.42
C LEU A 70 -6.16 -19.55 22.61
N LYS A 71 -7.47 -19.80 22.70
CA LYS A 71 -8.50 -18.98 22.04
C LYS A 71 -8.47 -17.53 22.55
N LYS A 72 -8.40 -17.33 23.87
CA LYS A 72 -8.29 -16.00 24.50
C LYS A 72 -7.04 -15.25 24.05
N ASN A 73 -5.88 -15.92 24.00
CA ASN A 73 -4.65 -15.26 23.55
C ASN A 73 -4.63 -15.02 22.04
N THR A 74 -5.24 -15.89 21.24
CA THR A 74 -5.40 -15.68 19.80
C THR A 74 -6.23 -14.42 19.52
N LEU A 75 -7.34 -14.23 20.23
CA LEU A 75 -8.13 -12.99 20.17
C LEU A 75 -7.25 -11.76 20.46
N LYS A 76 -6.47 -11.78 21.56
CA LYS A 76 -5.57 -10.68 21.92
C LYS A 76 -4.56 -10.38 20.82
N ILE A 77 -3.92 -11.42 20.27
CA ILE A 77 -2.92 -11.29 19.20
C ILE A 77 -3.57 -10.65 17.96
N LEU A 78 -4.71 -11.17 17.51
CA LEU A 78 -5.39 -10.68 16.31
C LEU A 78 -5.84 -9.23 16.44
N VAL A 79 -6.37 -8.86 17.62
CA VAL A 79 -6.79 -7.48 17.89
C VAL A 79 -5.59 -6.54 17.89
N GLN A 80 -4.54 -6.88 18.65
CA GLN A 80 -3.33 -6.07 18.75
C GLN A 80 -2.64 -5.89 17.39
N ASP A 81 -2.44 -6.99 16.66
CA ASP A 81 -1.76 -7.01 15.37
C ASP A 81 -2.51 -6.16 14.32
N ASN A 82 -3.83 -6.35 14.20
CA ASN A 82 -4.63 -5.58 13.23
C ASN A 82 -4.73 -4.09 13.60
N THR A 83 -4.85 -3.78 14.90
CA THR A 83 -4.88 -2.41 15.38
C THR A 83 -3.58 -1.70 15.02
N ASN A 84 -2.44 -2.32 15.31
CA ASN A 84 -1.12 -1.78 14.98
C ASN A 84 -0.94 -1.56 13.47
N LYS A 85 -1.36 -2.53 12.64
CA LYS A 85 -1.28 -2.42 11.18
C LYS A 85 -2.08 -1.23 10.64
N LEU A 86 -3.29 -1.00 11.14
CA LEU A 86 -4.13 0.11 10.69
C LEU A 86 -3.62 1.46 11.19
N ILE A 87 -3.19 1.56 12.45
CA ILE A 87 -2.65 2.80 13.02
C ILE A 87 -1.36 3.21 12.30
N LEU A 88 -0.42 2.28 12.16
CA LEU A 88 0.80 2.54 11.40
C LEU A 88 0.47 2.89 9.96
N GLY A 89 -0.48 2.19 9.33
CA GLY A 89 -0.94 2.50 7.98
C GLY A 89 -1.46 3.93 7.84
N LYS A 90 -2.25 4.42 8.81
CA LYS A 90 -2.72 5.80 8.88
C LYS A 90 -1.56 6.79 8.99
N ILE A 91 -0.70 6.63 9.99
CA ILE A 91 0.46 7.54 10.22
C ILE A 91 1.34 7.60 8.97
N LEU A 92 1.67 6.44 8.39
CA LEU A 92 2.48 6.34 7.18
C LEU A 92 1.81 7.01 5.98
N GLN A 93 0.48 6.91 5.86
CA GLN A 93 -0.28 7.54 4.81
C GLN A 93 -0.32 9.06 4.98
N ASP A 94 -0.46 9.57 6.21
CA ASP A 94 -0.46 11.00 6.50
C ASP A 94 0.90 11.64 6.18
N VAL A 95 2.00 10.97 6.58
CA VAL A 95 3.35 11.39 6.19
C VAL A 95 3.52 11.33 4.67
N PHE A 96 3.08 10.25 4.02
CA PHE A 96 3.15 10.12 2.56
C PHE A 96 2.36 11.23 1.84
N TYR A 97 1.18 11.59 2.32
CA TYR A 97 0.41 12.70 1.74
C TYR A 97 1.19 14.01 1.79
N ARG A 98 1.94 14.24 2.88
CA ARG A 98 2.71 15.47 3.07
C ARG A 98 4.00 15.54 2.26
N ILE A 99 4.76 14.44 2.16
CA ILE A 99 6.12 14.45 1.59
C ILE A 99 6.36 13.39 0.49
N GLY A 100 5.35 12.59 0.15
CA GLY A 100 5.44 11.49 -0.82
C GLY A 100 5.62 11.96 -2.27
N ASN A 101 5.05 13.10 -2.63
CA ASN A 101 5.18 13.69 -3.98
C ASN A 101 6.45 14.56 -4.14
N SER A 102 7.38 14.51 -3.19
CA SER A 102 8.62 15.28 -3.29
C SER A 102 9.49 14.73 -4.42
N LYS A 103 9.98 15.62 -5.30
CA LYS A 103 10.93 15.26 -6.37
C LYS A 103 12.23 14.64 -5.84
N ASN A 104 12.52 14.84 -4.55
CA ASN A 104 13.74 14.42 -3.88
C ASN A 104 13.60 13.10 -3.10
N GLY A 105 12.46 12.42 -3.18
CA GLY A 105 12.24 11.13 -2.49
C GLY A 105 12.29 11.24 -0.97
N GLU A 106 11.79 12.33 -0.39
CA GLU A 106 11.86 12.63 1.05
C GLU A 106 11.19 11.56 1.89
N TYR A 107 10.08 10.99 1.42
CA TYR A 107 9.40 9.89 2.09
C TYR A 107 10.31 8.66 2.25
N GLY A 108 10.98 8.22 1.18
CA GLY A 108 11.92 7.10 1.23
C GLY A 108 13.11 7.37 2.16
N LYS A 109 13.63 8.61 2.15
CA LYS A 109 14.69 9.03 3.08
C LYS A 109 14.24 8.98 4.54
N TRP A 110 13.02 9.44 4.82
CA TRP A 110 12.44 9.38 6.16
C TRP A 110 12.22 7.94 6.63
N LEU A 111 11.69 7.07 5.77
CA LEU A 111 11.54 5.64 6.05
C LEU A 111 12.90 4.99 6.38
N ASN A 112 13.93 5.26 5.58
CA ASN A 112 15.28 4.76 5.82
C ASN A 112 15.83 5.23 7.18
N LYS A 113 15.68 6.52 7.52
CA LYS A 113 16.16 7.09 8.79
C LYS A 113 15.42 6.57 10.02
N THR A 114 14.15 6.21 9.87
CA THR A 114 13.32 5.64 10.93
C THR A 114 13.42 4.12 11.01
N GLY A 115 14.13 3.47 10.09
CA GLY A 115 14.30 2.02 10.04
C GLY A 115 13.06 1.27 9.56
N ILE A 116 12.10 1.94 8.93
CA ILE A 116 10.87 1.33 8.42
C ILE A 116 11.12 0.84 6.99
N PRO A 117 10.99 -0.47 6.69
CA PRO A 117 11.13 -0.97 5.33
C PRO A 117 10.07 -0.40 4.40
N GLU A 118 10.47 0.06 3.21
CA GLU A 118 9.54 0.65 2.22
C GLU A 118 8.39 -0.30 1.86
N ARG A 119 8.69 -1.58 1.69
CA ARG A 119 7.67 -2.59 1.42
C ARG A 119 6.64 -2.65 2.54
N THR A 120 7.08 -2.75 3.80
CA THR A 120 6.21 -2.75 4.99
C THR A 120 5.36 -1.49 5.06
N ALA A 121 5.95 -0.33 4.79
CA ALA A 121 5.23 0.93 4.78
C ALA A 121 4.11 0.94 3.73
N LEU A 122 4.42 0.48 2.51
CA LEU A 122 3.44 0.30 1.45
C LEU A 122 2.32 -0.68 1.86
N ARG A 123 2.67 -1.82 2.48
CA ARG A 123 1.68 -2.83 2.95
C ARG A 123 0.65 -2.22 3.88
N TYR A 124 1.11 -1.48 4.89
CA TYR A 124 0.25 -0.92 5.91
C TYR A 124 -0.60 0.23 5.36
N ARG A 125 -0.01 1.08 4.51
CA ARG A 125 -0.76 2.14 3.82
C ARG A 125 -1.87 1.57 2.93
N ASN A 126 -1.56 0.58 2.11
CA ASN A 126 -2.52 -0.07 1.23
C ASN A 126 -3.68 -0.67 2.03
N ARG A 127 -3.38 -1.41 3.11
CA ARG A 127 -4.39 -1.96 4.00
C ARG A 127 -5.28 -0.89 4.63
N TYR A 128 -4.69 0.18 5.17
CA TYR A 128 -5.45 1.28 5.75
C TYR A 128 -6.34 1.99 4.72
N ASN A 129 -5.79 2.29 3.55
CA ASN A 129 -6.52 2.93 2.46
C ASN A 129 -7.66 2.07 1.90
N PHE A 130 -7.52 0.75 1.93
CA PHE A 130 -8.58 -0.16 1.53
C PHE A 130 -9.63 -0.28 2.65
N PHE A 131 -9.20 -0.43 3.90
CA PHE A 131 -10.09 -0.48 5.07
C PHE A 131 -11.01 0.73 5.19
N LYS A 132 -10.49 1.94 4.95
CA LYS A 132 -11.29 3.18 5.03
C LYS A 132 -12.37 3.30 3.94
N LYS A 133 -12.27 2.56 2.83
CA LYS A 133 -13.26 2.55 1.75
C LYS A 133 -14.49 1.71 2.11
N LEU A 134 -14.42 0.93 3.19
CA LEU A 134 -15.49 0.03 3.61
C LEU A 134 -16.39 0.65 4.68
N GLU A 135 -17.68 0.40 4.57
CA GLU A 135 -18.71 0.88 5.47
C GLU A 135 -19.18 -0.22 6.42
N SER A 136 -19.50 -1.40 5.90
CA SER A 136 -20.07 -2.46 6.73
C SER A 136 -19.02 -3.12 7.63
N PHE A 137 -19.50 -3.51 8.81
CA PHE A 137 -18.72 -4.26 9.79
C PHE A 137 -18.20 -5.59 9.21
N ASN A 138 -19.01 -6.29 8.42
CA ASN A 138 -18.61 -7.57 7.83
C ASN A 138 -17.51 -7.38 6.79
N ALA A 139 -17.63 -6.39 5.90
CA ALA A 139 -16.61 -6.08 4.91
C ALA A 139 -15.26 -5.77 5.59
N ARG A 140 -15.29 -4.91 6.62
CA ARG A 140 -14.10 -4.57 7.43
C ARG A 140 -13.46 -5.81 8.05
N LYS A 141 -14.26 -6.72 8.62
CA LYS A 141 -13.79 -8.01 9.15
C LYS A 141 -13.02 -8.82 8.12
N GLN A 142 -13.50 -8.88 6.87
CA GLN A 142 -12.81 -9.66 5.83
C GLN A 142 -11.42 -9.07 5.51
N ILE A 143 -11.30 -7.73 5.43
CA ILE A 143 -9.99 -7.08 5.20
C ILE A 143 -9.00 -7.42 6.31
N LEU A 144 -9.43 -7.39 7.58
CA LEU A 144 -8.54 -7.71 8.72
C LEU A 144 -7.92 -9.12 8.60
N ASN A 145 -8.66 -10.06 8.01
CA ASN A 145 -8.21 -11.44 7.80
C ASN A 145 -7.51 -11.68 6.46
N MET A 146 -7.49 -10.67 5.58
CA MET A 146 -6.92 -10.79 4.24
C MET A 146 -5.40 -10.77 4.29
N SER A 147 -4.71 -11.53 3.42
CA SER A 147 -3.26 -11.41 3.27
C SER A 147 -2.91 -10.08 2.61
N HIS A 148 -1.65 -9.68 2.68
CA HIS A 148 -1.23 -8.46 2.02
C HIS A 148 -1.19 -8.64 0.49
N GLU A 149 -0.80 -9.83 0.02
CA GLU A 149 -0.74 -10.19 -1.40
C GLU A 149 -2.12 -10.09 -2.05
N MET A 150 -3.18 -10.55 -1.37
CA MET A 150 -4.56 -10.38 -1.83
C MET A 150 -4.93 -8.89 -1.94
N ILE A 151 -4.59 -8.07 -0.93
CA ILE A 151 -4.87 -6.63 -0.99
C ILE A 151 -4.11 -5.99 -2.16
N GLU A 152 -2.84 -6.36 -2.39
CA GLU A 152 -2.07 -5.86 -3.53
C GLU A 152 -2.71 -6.25 -4.87
N GLN A 153 -3.18 -7.49 -5.02
CA GLN A 153 -3.88 -7.93 -6.22
C GLN A 153 -5.17 -7.12 -6.45
N ILE A 154 -5.95 -6.89 -5.39
CA ILE A 154 -7.22 -6.16 -5.47
C ILE A 154 -6.99 -4.71 -5.93
N ILE A 155 -6.04 -4.00 -5.31
CA ILE A 155 -5.82 -2.57 -5.58
C ILE A 155 -4.97 -2.30 -6.83
N LYS A 156 -4.44 -3.35 -7.48
CA LYS A 156 -3.65 -3.22 -8.72
C LYS A 156 -4.51 -2.69 -9.87
N ASN A 157 -5.81 -2.97 -9.84
CA ASN A 157 -6.76 -2.63 -10.88
C ASN A 157 -8.04 -2.04 -10.24
N ASP A 158 -8.42 -0.82 -10.65
CA ASP A 158 -9.55 -0.09 -10.07
C ASP A 158 -10.89 -0.82 -10.24
N GLU A 159 -11.11 -1.50 -11.36
CA GLU A 159 -12.33 -2.29 -11.62
C GLU A 159 -12.43 -3.49 -10.66
N THR A 160 -11.30 -4.18 -10.45
CA THR A 160 -11.21 -5.27 -9.47
C THR A 160 -11.48 -4.76 -8.07
N GLU A 161 -10.88 -3.62 -7.70
CA GLU A 161 -11.09 -2.99 -6.40
C GLU A 161 -12.57 -2.68 -6.16
N VAL A 162 -13.24 -2.02 -7.10
CA VAL A 162 -14.67 -1.67 -7.01
C VAL A 162 -15.53 -2.93 -6.86
N ARG A 163 -15.28 -3.96 -7.68
CA ARG A 163 -16.04 -5.21 -7.65
C ARG A 163 -15.88 -5.94 -6.31
N VAL A 164 -14.66 -5.96 -5.77
CA VAL A 164 -14.37 -6.59 -4.47
C VAL A 164 -15.01 -5.81 -3.33
N ILE A 165 -14.95 -4.47 -3.35
CA ILE A 165 -15.65 -3.64 -2.35
C ILE A 165 -17.14 -3.98 -2.37
N HIS A 166 -17.78 -3.98 -3.55
CA HIS A 166 -19.20 -4.32 -3.66
C HIS A 166 -19.53 -5.70 -3.07
N LEU A 167 -18.75 -6.73 -3.41
CA LEU A 167 -18.95 -8.08 -2.87
C LEU A 167 -18.83 -8.11 -1.34
N LEU A 168 -17.78 -7.48 -0.80
CA LEU A 168 -17.57 -7.42 0.65
C LEU A 168 -18.73 -6.71 1.36
N GLU A 169 -19.21 -5.60 0.80
CA GLU A 169 -20.36 -4.85 1.36
C GLU A 169 -21.67 -5.64 1.28
N THR A 170 -21.83 -6.48 0.26
CA THR A 170 -22.99 -7.40 0.15
C THR A 170 -22.86 -8.66 1.00
N GLY A 171 -21.77 -8.81 1.77
CA GLY A 171 -21.62 -9.89 2.74
C GLY A 171 -20.72 -11.05 2.30
N ALA A 172 -20.03 -10.94 1.17
CA ALA A 172 -19.11 -11.99 0.71
C ALA A 172 -17.98 -12.24 1.73
N ASP A 173 -17.56 -13.50 1.84
CA ASP A 173 -16.42 -13.89 2.66
C ASP A 173 -15.10 -13.87 1.87
N ILE A 174 -13.99 -14.00 2.59
CA ILE A 174 -12.65 -14.08 2.00
C ILE A 174 -12.51 -15.23 0.98
N GLY A 175 -13.25 -16.33 1.14
CA GLY A 175 -13.23 -17.46 0.21
C GLY A 175 -13.78 -17.07 -1.15
N ARG A 176 -14.92 -16.38 -1.18
CA ARG A 176 -15.52 -15.86 -2.41
C ARG A 176 -14.62 -14.83 -3.10
N ILE A 177 -13.94 -13.98 -2.34
CA ILE A 177 -12.96 -13.02 -2.89
C ILE A 177 -11.77 -13.76 -3.49
N LYS A 178 -11.25 -14.80 -2.84
CA LYS A 178 -10.16 -15.63 -3.40
C LYS A 178 -10.57 -16.24 -4.74
N SER A 179 -11.75 -16.84 -4.82
CA SER A 179 -12.25 -17.41 -6.09
C SER A 179 -12.33 -16.36 -7.20
N LEU A 180 -12.84 -15.17 -6.89
CA LEU A 180 -12.87 -14.06 -7.85
C LEU A 180 -11.47 -13.68 -8.35
N LEU A 181 -10.51 -13.54 -7.45
CA LEU A 181 -9.14 -13.15 -7.82
C LEU A 181 -8.47 -14.23 -8.68
N SER A 182 -8.71 -15.51 -8.38
CA SER A 182 -8.24 -16.63 -9.22
C SER A 182 -8.90 -16.63 -10.59
N GLU A 183 -10.21 -16.41 -10.69
CA GLU A 183 -10.92 -16.29 -11.97
C GLU A 183 -10.35 -15.14 -12.82
N ILE A 184 -10.02 -14.00 -12.22
CA ILE A 184 -9.41 -12.86 -12.92
C ILE A 184 -8.01 -13.21 -13.41
N GLU A 185 -7.18 -13.83 -12.57
CA GLU A 185 -5.82 -14.23 -12.93
C GLU A 185 -5.82 -15.28 -14.06
N GLU A 186 -6.73 -16.27 -14.00
CA GLU A 186 -6.91 -17.25 -15.07
C GLU A 186 -7.33 -16.59 -16.39
N ASN A 187 -8.27 -15.64 -16.35
CA ASN A 187 -8.71 -14.90 -17.53
C ASN A 187 -7.60 -14.00 -18.10
N GLU A 188 -6.78 -13.34 -17.28
CA GLU A 188 -5.60 -12.59 -17.73
C GLU A 188 -4.59 -13.52 -18.43
N VAL A 189 -4.36 -14.73 -17.90
CA VAL A 189 -3.47 -15.73 -18.51
C VAL A 189 -4.05 -16.25 -19.83
N ILE A 190 -5.37 -16.48 -19.90
CA ILE A 190 -6.08 -16.90 -21.11
C ILE A 190 -6.04 -15.79 -22.16
N GLU A 191 -6.23 -14.53 -21.79
CA GLU A 191 -6.08 -13.38 -22.69
C GLU A 191 -4.63 -13.24 -23.17
N MET A 192 -3.63 -13.42 -22.30
CA MET A 192 -2.21 -13.40 -22.68
C MET A 192 -1.82 -14.57 -23.61
N THR A 193 -2.48 -15.72 -23.48
CA THR A 193 -2.26 -16.88 -24.38
C THR A 193 -3.03 -16.76 -25.69
N ASN A 194 -4.23 -16.16 -25.68
CA ASN A 194 -5.02 -15.86 -26.87
C ASN A 194 -4.46 -14.67 -27.68
N THR A 195 -3.90 -13.65 -27.01
CA THR A 195 -3.17 -12.55 -27.69
C THR A 195 -1.83 -13.00 -28.24
N LYS A 196 -1.20 -14.04 -27.65
CA LYS A 196 -0.04 -14.71 -28.27
C LYS A 196 -0.37 -15.45 -29.57
N ASN A 197 -1.65 -15.63 -29.91
CA ASN A 197 -2.07 -16.33 -31.13
C ASN A 197 -2.78 -15.47 -32.17
N THR A 198 -2.88 -14.14 -31.98
CA THR A 198 -3.46 -13.28 -33.03
C THR A 198 -2.68 -12.01 -33.38
N ASN A 199 -1.53 -11.72 -32.75
CA ASN A 199 -0.60 -10.71 -33.27
C ASN A 199 0.85 -11.05 -32.92
N LYS A 200 1.41 -12.09 -33.55
CA LYS A 200 2.80 -11.96 -34.00
C LYS A 200 2.73 -11.07 -35.24
N THR A 201 2.95 -9.76 -35.09
CA THR A 201 3.62 -9.06 -36.17
C THR A 201 4.96 -9.75 -36.29
N GLU A 202 5.11 -10.61 -37.28
CA GLU A 202 6.42 -11.08 -37.70
C GLU A 202 7.28 -9.83 -37.83
N LEU A 203 8.34 -9.75 -37.04
CA LEU A 203 9.38 -8.74 -37.24
C LEU A 203 9.90 -8.98 -38.65
N ASN A 204 9.42 -8.20 -39.61
CA ASN A 204 9.87 -8.27 -40.97
C ASN A 204 11.26 -7.62 -41.01
N ILE A 205 12.28 -8.45 -40.83
CA ILE A 205 13.69 -8.05 -40.77
C ILE A 205 14.09 -7.34 -42.08
N ASP A 206 13.50 -7.72 -43.21
CA ASP A 206 13.78 -7.09 -44.50
C ASP A 206 13.35 -5.62 -44.52
N ILE A 207 12.16 -5.31 -43.99
CA ILE A 207 11.67 -3.93 -43.85
C ILE A 207 12.59 -3.12 -42.92
N LEU A 208 13.03 -3.71 -41.80
CA LEU A 208 13.95 -3.05 -40.86
C LEU A 208 15.31 -2.75 -41.51
N VAL A 209 15.85 -3.70 -42.27
CA VAL A 209 17.12 -3.55 -42.99
C VAL A 209 17.01 -2.45 -44.05
N ASP A 210 15.91 -2.41 -44.80
CA ASP A 210 15.68 -1.40 -45.84
C ASP A 210 15.46 0.00 -45.26
N ASP A 211 14.76 0.13 -44.14
CA ASP A 211 14.60 1.39 -43.41
C ASP A 211 15.95 1.95 -42.93
N VAL A 212 16.83 1.08 -42.45
CA VAL A 212 18.17 1.48 -41.99
C VAL A 212 19.07 1.85 -43.17
N LYS A 213 19.04 1.10 -44.28
CA LYS A 213 19.80 1.45 -45.50
C LYS A 213 19.37 2.79 -46.08
N THR A 214 18.07 3.03 -46.20
CA THR A 214 17.52 4.27 -46.79
C THR A 214 17.79 5.50 -45.91
N LYS A 215 17.83 5.31 -44.58
CA LYS A 215 18.05 6.41 -43.62
C LYS A 215 19.50 6.52 -43.14
N TRP A 216 20.40 5.63 -43.55
CA TRP A 216 21.79 5.55 -43.05
C TRP A 216 22.54 6.89 -43.12
N ASN A 217 22.41 7.59 -44.24
CA ASN A 217 23.07 8.88 -44.48
C ASN A 217 22.50 10.03 -43.63
N HIS A 218 21.31 9.83 -43.04
CA HIS A 218 20.63 10.80 -42.18
C HIS A 218 20.84 10.48 -40.68
N ILE A 219 21.49 9.36 -40.35
CA ILE A 219 21.84 9.01 -38.98
C ILE A 219 23.10 9.78 -38.57
N PRO A 220 23.10 10.52 -37.44
CA PRO A 220 24.30 11.17 -36.93
C PRO A 220 25.44 10.17 -36.70
N GLU A 221 26.67 10.57 -37.02
CA GLU A 221 27.84 9.67 -36.94
C GLU A 221 28.01 9.02 -35.56
N SER A 222 27.74 9.79 -34.50
CA SER A 222 27.75 9.32 -33.10
C SER A 222 26.75 8.21 -32.77
N LYS A 223 25.78 7.95 -33.65
CA LYS A 223 24.76 6.91 -33.48
C LYS A 223 24.94 5.74 -34.44
N LYS A 224 25.76 5.86 -35.50
CA LYS A 224 25.98 4.79 -36.47
C LYS A 224 26.65 3.58 -35.83
N GLU A 225 27.68 3.79 -35.00
CA GLU A 225 28.35 2.70 -34.26
C GLU A 225 27.37 1.91 -33.39
N LYS A 226 26.42 2.59 -32.74
CA LYS A 226 25.40 1.95 -31.91
C LYS A 226 24.40 1.14 -32.75
N VAL A 227 24.07 1.62 -33.93
CA VAL A 227 23.22 0.86 -34.87
C VAL A 227 23.96 -0.41 -35.34
N GLU A 228 25.23 -0.32 -35.71
CA GLU A 228 26.03 -1.49 -36.08
C GLU A 228 26.14 -2.52 -34.96
N GLU A 229 26.35 -2.08 -33.71
CA GLU A 229 26.42 -2.96 -32.55
C GLU A 229 25.10 -3.72 -32.34
N LEU A 230 23.96 -3.05 -32.54
CA LEU A 230 22.64 -3.68 -32.44
C LEU A 230 22.40 -4.70 -33.55
N PHE A 231 22.78 -4.41 -34.80
CA PHE A 231 22.68 -5.39 -35.89
C PHE A 231 23.60 -6.59 -35.68
N LYS A 232 24.81 -6.41 -35.12
CA LYS A 232 25.71 -7.51 -34.74
C LYS A 232 25.09 -8.41 -33.65
N LYS A 233 24.43 -7.81 -32.65
CA LYS A 233 23.72 -8.57 -31.61
C LYS A 233 22.55 -9.37 -32.18
N ILE A 234 21.75 -8.75 -33.06
CA ILE A 234 20.65 -9.43 -33.74
C ILE A 234 21.19 -10.61 -34.57
N LYS A 235 22.25 -10.40 -35.35
CA LYS A 235 22.87 -11.47 -36.14
C LYS A 235 23.34 -12.64 -35.26
N LYS A 236 24.01 -12.36 -34.14
CA LYS A 236 24.47 -13.39 -33.20
C LYS A 236 23.31 -14.23 -32.64
N LEU A 237 22.17 -13.59 -32.36
CA LEU A 237 20.97 -14.27 -31.87
C LEU A 237 20.24 -15.10 -32.94
N LEU A 238 20.46 -14.80 -34.22
CA LEU A 238 19.87 -15.54 -35.35
C LEU A 238 20.75 -16.69 -35.84
N ASP A 239 22.06 -16.61 -35.60
CA ASP A 239 23.05 -17.64 -35.95
C ASP A 239 23.25 -18.70 -34.83
N GLU A 240 22.62 -18.54 -33.65
CA GLU A 240 22.52 -19.53 -32.55
C GLU A 240 21.33 -20.48 -32.74
#